data_AF-A0A2U2HJF2-F1
#
_entry.id   AF-A0A2U2HJF2-F1
#
_cell.length_a   1.000
_cell.length_b   1.000
_cell.length_c   1.000
_cell.angle_alpha   90.00
_cell.angle_beta   90.00
_cell.angle_gamma   90.00
#
_symmetry.space_group_name_H-M   'P 1'
#
loop_
_entity.id
_entity.type
_entity.pdbx_description
1 polymer ?
#
loop_
_entity_poly.entity_id
_entity_poly.type
_entity_poly.pdbx_seq_one_letter_code
_entity_poly.pdbx_strand_id
1 'polypeptide(L)'
;MRTYLTVFYCASGLAIGGVAALNYIVDPHLTHQWDSPRVQQLRPAREKLSAWGKTYALARYRPQVLYLGNSRTELALPAGVPAFAGQTVFNGALSGASLGDAAAMALHARRVGRPATVVWGVDAPSFSLAVGADFDRELVAGGGHFFAHRGLINLKRALTLDMTQDSLSVLAGSFGAVCKSSLALYGQRDERCINDHMQHWGGTSAAVAPRLREFIRGEGPTADALEAFGVAVRQMCGDGTRVRLYINPTHASMLDALYRRGKGGAHERWQQALARMAQTRRREGCDTRLFDFSGFNSITTEPLARSRAGPQMVHYWEPSHYRANVGRMVIARIFGGAGDAAPADFGVELRPEMMKAHLANQLEGVARYRRQHARDAELVRLLAAEEARAKARGI
;
A
#
# COMPACT_ATOMS: atom_id res chain seq x y z
N MET A 1 2.58 16.29 55.87
CA MET A 1 2.07 15.29 54.88
C MET A 1 1.32 15.93 53.71
N ARG A 2 0.29 16.76 53.92
CA ARG A 2 -0.47 17.42 52.83
C ARG A 2 0.40 18.24 51.87
N THR A 3 1.23 19.14 52.38
CA THR A 3 2.13 19.98 51.55
C THR A 3 3.10 19.14 50.71
N TYR A 4 3.67 18.09 51.30
CA TYR A 4 4.55 17.15 50.57
C TYR A 4 3.83 16.47 49.41
N LEU A 5 2.63 15.93 49.65
CA LEU A 5 1.82 15.31 48.61
C LEU A 5 1.46 16.30 47.51
N THR A 6 1.04 17.53 47.87
CA THR A 6 0.75 18.58 46.89
C THR A 6 1.96 18.91 46.04
N VAL A 7 3.13 19.14 46.65
CA VAL A 7 4.37 19.44 45.92
C VAL A 7 4.77 18.26 45.02
N PHE A 8 4.70 17.03 45.52
CA PHE A 8 5.03 15.83 44.75
C PHE A 8 4.12 15.67 43.52
N TYR A 9 2.80 15.80 43.69
CA TYR A 9 1.85 15.70 42.58
C TYR A 9 2.00 16.85 41.59
N CYS A 10 2.21 18.08 42.05
CA CYS A 10 2.47 19.21 41.17
C CYS A 10 3.77 19.04 40.37
N ALA A 11 4.87 18.63 41.03
CA ALA A 11 6.16 18.40 40.37
C ALA A 11 6.07 17.25 39.35
N SER A 12 5.41 16.14 39.73
CA SER A 12 5.18 15.01 38.82
C SER A 12 4.31 15.40 37.64
N GLY A 13 3.24 16.16 37.88
CA GLY A 13 2.35 16.67 36.83
C GLY A 13 3.07 17.62 35.87
N LEU A 14 3.92 18.51 36.37
CA LEU A 14 4.74 19.40 35.55
C LEU A 14 5.77 18.62 34.73
N ALA A 15 6.42 17.61 35.30
CA ALA A 15 7.37 16.77 34.58
C ALA A 15 6.68 15.99 33.44
N ILE A 16 5.55 15.34 33.75
CA ILE A 16 4.76 14.60 32.76
C ILE A 16 4.23 15.55 31.67
N GLY A 17 3.70 16.71 32.07
CA GLY A 17 3.22 17.74 31.14
C GLY A 17 4.33 18.29 30.25
N GLY A 18 5.53 18.49 30.79
CA GLY A 18 6.72 18.90 30.04
C GLY A 18 7.16 17.85 29.01
N VAL A 19 7.19 16.57 29.38
CA VAL A 19 7.51 15.47 28.45
C VAL A 19 6.45 15.36 27.36
N ALA A 20 5.16 15.42 27.71
CA ALA A 20 4.08 15.37 26.74
C ALA A 20 4.14 16.55 25.76
N ALA A 21 4.38 17.77 26.27
CA ALA A 21 4.52 18.97 25.46
C ALA A 21 5.74 18.87 24.52
N LEU A 22 6.89 18.41 25.02
CA LEU A 22 8.09 18.19 24.21
C LEU A 22 7.80 17.23 23.05
N ASN A 23 7.26 16.05 23.36
CA ASN A 23 6.99 15.01 22.36
C ASN A 23 5.93 15.44 21.35
N TYR A 24 4.87 16.12 21.81
CA TYR A 24 3.85 16.67 20.94
C TYR A 24 4.43 17.76 20.03
N ILE A 25 5.24 18.67 20.57
CA ILE A 25 5.86 19.72 19.79
C ILE A 25 6.85 19.12 18.79
N VAL A 26 7.74 18.21 19.17
CA VAL A 26 8.76 17.65 18.26
C VAL A 26 8.12 16.77 17.18
N ASP A 27 7.13 15.96 17.55
CA ASP A 27 6.41 15.01 16.69
C ASP A 27 7.34 14.21 15.76
N PRO A 28 8.22 13.35 16.32
CA PRO A 28 9.23 12.64 15.53
C PRO A 28 8.61 11.60 14.59
N HIS A 29 7.30 11.35 14.66
CA HIS A 29 6.57 10.45 13.75
C HIS A 29 5.55 11.16 12.85
N LEU A 30 5.52 12.51 12.86
CA LEU A 30 4.64 13.31 12.01
C LEU A 30 3.15 12.94 12.15
N THR A 31 2.73 12.58 13.36
CA THR A 31 1.38 12.15 13.70
C THR A 31 0.32 13.22 13.50
N HIS A 32 0.73 14.49 13.48
CA HIS A 32 -0.13 15.66 13.28
C HIS A 32 0.55 16.77 12.47
N GLN A 33 1.32 16.37 11.46
CA GLN A 33 2.02 17.31 10.58
C GLN A 33 1.52 17.14 9.15
N TRP A 34 1.28 18.26 8.48
CA TRP A 34 1.04 18.33 7.04
C TRP A 34 1.55 19.67 6.54
N ASP A 35 2.26 19.66 5.41
CA ASP A 35 2.79 20.87 4.78
C ASP A 35 3.58 21.77 5.75
N SER A 36 4.47 21.15 6.52
CA SER A 36 5.32 21.85 7.51
C SER A 36 6.81 21.59 7.25
N PRO A 37 7.72 22.46 7.72
CA PRO A 37 9.16 22.25 7.57
C PRO A 37 9.63 20.89 8.11
N ARG A 38 8.96 20.37 9.15
CA ARG A 38 9.28 19.06 9.75
C ARG A 38 9.04 17.89 8.81
N VAL A 39 8.05 18.01 7.92
CA VAL A 39 7.76 16.98 6.92
C VAL A 39 8.93 16.83 5.95
N GLN A 40 9.66 17.92 5.68
CA GLN A 40 10.82 17.92 4.76
C GLN A 40 12.12 17.43 5.39
N GLN A 41 12.17 17.28 6.72
CA GLN A 41 13.36 16.78 7.42
C GLN A 41 13.67 15.32 7.06
N LEU A 42 14.96 15.00 6.99
CA LEU A 42 15.43 13.64 6.77
C LEU A 42 15.22 12.78 8.02
N ARG A 43 14.94 11.50 7.81
CA ARG A 43 14.44 10.57 8.83
C ARG A 43 14.98 9.14 8.58
N PRO A 44 14.81 8.21 9.54
CA PRO A 44 15.11 6.80 9.33
C PRO A 44 14.37 6.20 8.15
N ALA A 45 14.86 5.07 7.65
CA ALA A 45 14.20 4.38 6.55
C ALA A 45 12.83 3.84 6.91
N ARG A 46 12.66 3.37 8.15
CA ARG A 46 11.39 2.89 8.67
C ARG A 46 10.51 4.07 9.09
N GLU A 47 9.39 4.25 8.42
CA GLU A 47 8.34 5.18 8.88
C GLU A 47 7.45 4.50 9.92
N LYS A 48 7.63 4.88 11.19
CA LYS A 48 6.72 4.49 12.27
C LYS A 48 5.44 5.31 12.18
N LEU A 49 4.30 4.69 12.52
CA LEU A 49 2.99 5.35 12.58
C LEU A 49 2.57 6.04 11.27
N SER A 50 2.91 5.49 10.10
CA SER A 50 2.55 6.10 8.80
C SER A 50 1.04 6.35 8.66
N ALA A 51 0.20 5.45 9.18
CA ALA A 51 -1.25 5.63 9.20
C ALA A 51 -1.70 6.87 10.01
N TRP A 52 -0.99 7.21 11.09
CA TRP A 52 -1.27 8.38 11.92
C TRP A 52 -1.05 9.67 11.14
N GLY A 53 0.10 9.77 10.46
CA GLY A 53 0.43 10.92 9.64
C GLY A 53 -0.47 11.03 8.41
N LYS A 54 -0.73 9.92 7.71
CA LYS A 54 -1.55 9.92 6.49
C LYS A 54 -3.01 10.26 6.74
N THR A 55 -3.62 9.77 7.81
CA THR A 55 -5.01 10.16 8.17
C THR A 55 -5.09 11.64 8.53
N TYR A 56 -4.12 12.17 9.29
CA TYR A 56 -4.05 13.60 9.58
C TYR A 56 -3.88 14.44 8.30
N ALA A 57 -2.94 14.05 7.44
CA ALA A 57 -2.66 14.69 6.16
C ALA A 57 -3.91 14.69 5.25
N LEU A 58 -4.61 13.56 5.12
CA LEU A 58 -5.84 13.49 4.34
C LEU A 58 -6.91 14.45 4.83
N ALA A 59 -7.09 14.56 6.15
CA ALA A 59 -8.06 15.48 6.73
C ALA A 59 -7.70 16.95 6.49
N ARG A 60 -6.40 17.28 6.43
CA ARG A 60 -5.93 18.65 6.20
C ARG A 60 -5.87 19.02 4.72
N TYR A 61 -5.42 18.09 3.87
CA TYR A 61 -5.15 18.30 2.45
C TYR A 61 -6.39 18.12 1.57
N ARG A 62 -7.27 17.18 1.91
CA ARG A 62 -8.52 16.86 1.18
C ARG A 62 -8.28 16.73 -0.34
N PRO A 63 -7.52 15.71 -0.78
CA PRO A 63 -7.15 15.55 -2.18
C PRO A 63 -8.36 15.32 -3.07
N GLN A 64 -8.29 15.79 -4.31
CA GLN A 64 -9.25 15.47 -5.37
C GLN A 64 -9.09 14.04 -5.86
N VAL A 65 -7.86 13.54 -5.92
CA VAL A 65 -7.52 12.16 -6.32
C VAL A 65 -6.83 11.44 -5.17
N LEU A 66 -7.39 10.32 -4.75
CA LEU A 66 -6.85 9.49 -3.67
C LEU A 66 -6.45 8.12 -4.17
N TYR A 67 -5.22 7.71 -3.89
CA TYR A 67 -4.81 6.31 -4.06
C TYR A 67 -5.02 5.51 -2.78
N LEU A 68 -5.52 4.29 -2.92
CA LEU A 68 -5.78 3.35 -1.83
C LEU A 68 -5.20 1.98 -2.16
N GLY A 69 -4.77 1.25 -1.14
CA GLY A 69 -4.18 -0.08 -1.31
C GLY A 69 -3.13 -0.37 -0.25
N ASN A 70 -2.22 -1.28 -0.59
CA ASN A 70 -1.14 -1.73 0.29
C ASN A 70 0.22 -1.13 -0.12
N SER A 71 1.32 -1.74 0.36
CA SER A 71 2.70 -1.32 0.06
C SER A 71 2.97 -1.15 -1.44
N ARG A 72 2.34 -1.95 -2.30
CA ARG A 72 2.57 -1.88 -3.75
C ARG A 72 2.06 -0.56 -4.33
N THR A 73 0.86 -0.17 -3.95
CA THR A 73 0.28 1.14 -4.29
C THR A 73 1.07 2.27 -3.64
N GLU A 74 1.46 2.13 -2.38
CA GLU A 74 2.17 3.17 -1.62
C GLU A 74 3.55 3.51 -2.22
N LEU A 75 4.30 2.50 -2.64
CA LEU A 75 5.64 2.70 -3.21
C LEU A 75 5.57 3.21 -4.65
N ALA A 76 4.60 2.74 -5.41
CA ALA A 76 4.69 2.82 -6.86
C ALA A 76 3.84 3.90 -7.51
N LEU A 77 2.73 4.35 -6.91
CA LEU A 77 1.90 5.39 -7.53
C LEU A 77 2.37 6.79 -7.13
N PRO A 78 2.98 7.56 -8.05
CA PRO A 78 3.38 8.93 -7.75
C PRO A 78 2.18 9.87 -7.80
N ALA A 79 2.22 10.90 -6.94
CA ALA A 79 1.21 11.96 -6.93
C ALA A 79 1.34 12.88 -8.16
N GLY A 80 2.57 13.16 -8.61
CA GLY A 80 2.85 13.97 -9.79
C GLY A 80 2.83 13.14 -11.07
N VAL A 81 1.69 13.14 -11.77
CA VAL A 81 1.50 12.46 -13.06
C VAL A 81 0.73 13.34 -14.06
N PRO A 82 1.03 13.27 -15.37
CA PRO A 82 0.36 14.10 -16.38
C PRO A 82 -1.17 13.95 -16.40
N ALA A 83 -1.68 12.73 -16.16
CA ALA A 83 -3.12 12.44 -16.15
C ALA A 83 -3.90 13.22 -15.07
N PHE A 84 -3.22 13.74 -14.05
CA PHE A 84 -3.81 14.53 -12.96
C PHE A 84 -3.25 15.96 -12.91
N ALA A 85 -2.75 16.49 -14.03
CA ALA A 85 -2.32 17.87 -14.09
C ALA A 85 -3.41 18.82 -13.57
N GLY A 86 -3.03 19.72 -12.66
CA GLY A 86 -3.95 20.67 -12.01
C GLY A 86 -4.82 20.09 -10.89
N GLN A 87 -4.74 18.79 -10.59
CA GLN A 87 -5.49 18.16 -9.50
C GLN A 87 -4.62 17.92 -8.27
N THR A 88 -5.22 17.97 -7.08
CA THR A 88 -4.54 17.58 -5.84
C THR A 88 -4.59 16.06 -5.67
N VAL A 89 -3.42 15.43 -5.65
CA VAL A 89 -3.28 13.97 -5.55
C VAL A 89 -2.61 13.58 -4.24
N PHE A 90 -3.10 12.52 -3.59
CA PHE A 90 -2.47 11.94 -2.41
C PHE A 90 -2.51 10.42 -2.43
N ASN A 91 -1.42 9.80 -1.99
CA ASN A 91 -1.30 8.34 -1.86
C ASN A 91 -1.59 7.91 -0.41
N GLY A 92 -2.84 7.53 -0.15
CA GLY A 92 -3.31 7.05 1.15
C GLY A 92 -3.03 5.56 1.41
N ALA A 93 -2.40 4.84 0.48
CA ALA A 93 -2.08 3.43 0.68
C ALA A 93 -1.07 3.22 1.82
N LEU A 94 -1.12 2.06 2.45
CA LEU A 94 -0.30 1.75 3.64
C LEU A 94 0.49 0.46 3.45
N SER A 95 1.78 0.49 3.75
CA SER A 95 2.61 -0.72 3.73
C SER A 95 2.10 -1.77 4.72
N GLY A 96 1.93 -3.00 4.23
CA GLY A 96 1.41 -4.12 5.02
C GLY A 96 -0.11 -4.13 5.19
N ALA A 97 -0.84 -3.13 4.66
CA ALA A 97 -2.29 -3.03 4.81
C ALA A 97 -3.04 -4.26 4.31
N SER A 98 -4.01 -4.69 5.10
CA SER A 98 -5.05 -5.61 4.64
C SER A 98 -6.10 -4.85 3.84
N LEU A 99 -7.04 -5.59 3.27
CA LEU A 99 -8.20 -4.96 2.63
C LEU A 99 -9.01 -4.14 3.64
N GLY A 100 -9.16 -4.63 4.88
CA GLY A 100 -9.86 -3.92 5.95
C GLY A 100 -9.24 -2.56 6.25
N ASP A 101 -7.90 -2.48 6.21
CA ASP A 101 -7.18 -1.23 6.42
C ASP A 101 -7.38 -0.23 5.28
N ALA A 102 -7.31 -0.70 4.04
CA ALA A 102 -7.59 0.13 2.88
C ALA A 102 -9.06 0.63 2.88
N ALA A 103 -10.01 -0.21 3.30
CA ALA A 103 -11.41 0.18 3.44
C ALA A 103 -11.64 1.20 4.57
N ALA A 104 -10.95 1.05 5.70
CA ALA A 104 -10.97 2.03 6.78
C ALA A 104 -10.38 3.39 6.33
N MET A 105 -9.31 3.37 5.51
CA MET A 105 -8.74 4.58 4.92
C MET A 105 -9.71 5.24 3.93
N ALA A 106 -10.41 4.44 3.11
CA ALA A 106 -11.46 4.92 2.22
C ALA A 106 -12.57 5.63 3.00
N LEU A 107 -13.05 5.00 4.09
CA LEU A 107 -14.08 5.57 4.96
C LEU A 107 -13.62 6.86 5.63
N HIS A 108 -12.37 6.90 6.10
CA HIS A 108 -11.77 8.11 6.65
C HIS A 108 -11.81 9.24 5.60
N ALA A 109 -11.31 8.99 4.38
CA ALA A 109 -11.28 9.96 3.30
C ALA A 109 -12.68 10.48 2.90
N ARG A 110 -13.69 9.59 2.84
CA ARG A 110 -15.10 9.98 2.62
C ARG A 110 -15.58 10.96 3.68
N ARG A 111 -15.20 10.78 4.93
CA ARG A 111 -15.69 11.62 6.03
C ARG A 111 -14.98 12.98 6.12
N VAL A 112 -13.70 13.04 5.75
CA VAL A 112 -12.89 14.26 5.93
C VAL A 112 -12.77 15.13 4.68
N GLY A 113 -12.95 14.57 3.48
CA GLY A 113 -12.70 15.30 2.23
C GLY A 113 -13.54 14.91 1.01
N ARG A 114 -14.08 13.69 0.94
CA ARG A 114 -14.86 13.16 -0.22
C ARG A 114 -14.11 13.36 -1.55
N PRO A 115 -13.03 12.57 -1.81
CA PRO A 115 -12.25 12.73 -3.03
C PRO A 115 -13.13 12.53 -4.27
N ALA A 116 -12.88 13.32 -5.32
CA ALA A 116 -13.60 13.21 -6.59
C ALA A 116 -13.27 11.90 -7.33
N THR A 117 -12.04 11.41 -7.18
CA THR A 117 -11.57 10.14 -7.78
C THR A 117 -10.81 9.30 -6.77
N VAL A 118 -11.07 8.00 -6.75
CA VAL A 118 -10.28 7.00 -6.04
C VAL A 118 -9.66 6.01 -7.03
N VAL A 119 -8.36 5.76 -6.88
CA VAL A 119 -7.64 4.67 -7.55
C VAL A 119 -7.26 3.63 -6.50
N TRP A 120 -7.86 2.45 -6.54
CA TRP A 120 -7.71 1.44 -5.49
C TRP A 120 -7.04 0.17 -6.02
N GLY A 121 -5.80 -0.07 -5.58
CA GLY A 121 -5.03 -1.26 -5.87
C GLY A 121 -5.34 -2.43 -4.93
N VAL A 122 -5.57 -3.60 -5.51
CA VAL A 122 -5.82 -4.86 -4.78
C VAL A 122 -4.98 -6.00 -5.34
N ASP A 123 -4.74 -7.04 -4.56
CA ASP A 123 -4.11 -8.27 -5.04
C ASP A 123 -4.58 -9.46 -4.23
N ALA A 124 -4.60 -10.63 -4.85
CA ALA A 124 -5.20 -11.82 -4.29
C ALA A 124 -4.64 -12.20 -2.90
N PRO A 125 -3.32 -12.30 -2.66
CA PRO A 125 -2.82 -12.82 -1.39
C PRO A 125 -3.10 -11.95 -0.18
N SER A 126 -3.19 -10.62 -0.34
CA SER A 126 -3.56 -9.69 0.74
C SER A 126 -5.05 -9.34 0.76
N PHE A 127 -5.86 -9.95 -0.10
CA PHE A 127 -7.31 -9.72 -0.15
C PHE A 127 -8.02 -10.53 0.94
N SER A 128 -7.74 -10.19 2.19
CA SER A 128 -8.36 -10.74 3.39
C SER A 128 -8.69 -9.64 4.41
N LEU A 129 -9.57 -9.95 5.37
CA LEU A 129 -9.86 -9.09 6.52
C LEU A 129 -8.93 -9.35 7.72
N ALA A 130 -7.96 -10.24 7.57
CA ALA A 130 -6.94 -10.47 8.59
C ALA A 130 -6.23 -9.15 8.94
N VAL A 131 -5.70 -9.09 10.17
CA VAL A 131 -4.97 -7.91 10.65
C VAL A 131 -3.80 -7.63 9.70
N GLY A 132 -3.78 -6.43 9.12
CA GLY A 132 -2.80 -6.02 8.12
C GLY A 132 -1.78 -5.06 8.71
N ALA A 133 -1.78 -3.83 8.20
CA ALA A 133 -1.04 -2.75 8.84
C ALA A 133 -1.63 -2.57 10.23
N ASP A 134 -0.81 -2.22 11.22
CA ASP A 134 -1.24 -1.86 12.58
C ASP A 134 -2.01 -0.52 12.55
N PHE A 135 -3.14 -0.51 11.82
CA PHE A 135 -3.96 0.64 11.51
C PHE A 135 -5.11 0.74 12.50
N ASP A 136 -4.83 1.46 13.59
CA ASP A 136 -5.79 1.79 14.62
C ASP A 136 -7.05 2.46 14.05
N ARG A 137 -8.20 1.85 14.31
CA ARG A 137 -9.50 2.35 13.85
C ARG A 137 -9.90 3.66 14.54
N GLU A 138 -9.31 4.02 15.67
CA GLU A 138 -9.52 5.32 16.33
C GLU A 138 -9.04 6.51 15.47
N LEU A 139 -8.19 6.25 14.47
CA LEU A 139 -7.71 7.26 13.51
C LEU A 139 -8.74 7.59 12.42
N VAL A 140 -9.73 6.72 12.22
CA VAL A 140 -10.80 6.94 11.24
C VAL A 140 -11.74 8.02 11.79
N ALA A 141 -12.02 9.05 11.01
CA ALA A 141 -12.87 10.15 11.48
C ALA A 141 -14.26 9.63 11.87
N GLY A 142 -14.74 9.92 13.08
CA GLY A 142 -16.05 9.47 13.58
C GLY A 142 -17.19 10.50 13.45
N GLY A 143 -16.87 11.77 13.20
CA GLY A 143 -17.85 12.89 13.17
C GLY A 143 -17.18 14.26 13.06
N GLY A 144 -17.92 15.34 13.35
CA GLY A 144 -17.49 16.74 13.13
C GLY A 144 -16.32 17.25 13.99
N HIS A 145 -15.87 16.48 14.99
CA HIS A 145 -14.81 16.87 15.91
C HIS A 145 -13.48 16.12 15.68
N PHE A 146 -13.21 15.70 14.44
CA PHE A 146 -12.03 14.89 14.11
C PHE A 146 -10.72 15.44 14.69
N PHE A 147 -10.41 16.73 14.47
CA PHE A 147 -9.14 17.30 14.95
C PHE A 147 -9.05 17.40 16.47
N ALA A 148 -10.17 17.60 17.18
CA ALA A 148 -10.18 17.62 18.64
C ALA A 148 -9.90 16.22 19.21
N HIS A 149 -10.62 15.20 18.71
CA HIS A 149 -10.35 13.79 19.03
C HIS A 149 -8.91 13.40 18.71
N ARG A 150 -8.42 13.85 17.56
CA ARG A 150 -7.04 13.61 17.13
C ARG A 150 -6.02 14.26 18.07
N GLY A 151 -6.29 15.47 18.55
CA GLY A 151 -5.47 16.14 19.55
C GLY A 151 -5.34 15.32 20.84
N LEU A 152 -6.45 14.77 21.34
CA LEU A 152 -6.46 13.92 22.54
C LEU A 152 -5.65 12.63 22.34
N ILE A 153 -5.84 11.96 21.21
CA ILE A 153 -5.10 10.73 20.89
C ILE A 153 -3.61 11.01 20.73
N ASN A 154 -3.24 12.12 20.08
CA ASN A 154 -1.84 12.50 19.92
C ASN A 154 -1.19 12.91 21.25
N LEU A 155 -1.93 13.56 22.14
CA LEU A 155 -1.45 13.87 23.49
C LEU A 155 -1.22 12.59 24.30
N LYS A 156 -2.16 11.63 24.23
CA LYS A 156 -1.98 10.29 24.84
C LYS A 156 -0.74 9.60 24.27
N ARG A 157 -0.53 9.67 22.95
CA ARG A 157 0.65 9.11 22.30
C ARG A 157 1.93 9.82 22.72
N ALA A 158 1.91 11.13 22.90
CA ALA A 158 3.06 11.92 23.33
C ALA A 158 3.59 11.54 24.73
N LEU A 159 2.83 10.77 25.53
CA LEU A 159 3.27 10.28 26.84
C LEU A 159 4.12 8.99 26.79
N THR A 160 4.33 8.40 25.61
CA THR A 160 5.04 7.13 25.51
C THR A 160 6.56 7.28 25.49
N LEU A 161 7.27 6.30 26.04
CA LEU A 161 8.74 6.33 26.15
C LEU A 161 9.44 6.33 24.78
N ASP A 162 8.89 5.61 23.81
CA ASP A 162 9.41 5.58 22.44
C ASP A 162 9.33 6.96 21.76
N MET A 163 8.26 7.72 22.00
CA MET A 163 8.13 9.10 21.54
C MET A 163 9.19 10.01 22.16
N THR A 164 9.51 9.84 23.44
CA THR A 164 10.56 10.61 24.11
C THR A 164 11.94 10.31 23.52
N GLN A 165 12.29 9.02 23.37
CA GLN A 165 13.58 8.61 22.81
C GLN A 165 13.78 9.15 21.39
N ASP A 166 12.74 9.03 20.56
CA ASP A 166 12.80 9.48 19.18
C ASP A 166 12.78 11.02 19.08
N SER A 167 12.08 11.72 19.98
CA SER A 167 12.09 13.19 20.05
C SER A 167 13.46 13.74 20.44
N LEU A 168 14.12 13.12 21.43
CA LEU A 168 15.49 13.47 21.81
C LEU A 168 16.47 13.22 20.67
N SER A 169 16.29 12.13 19.92
CA SER A 169 17.12 11.82 18.74
C SER A 169 16.92 12.85 17.62
N VAL A 170 15.71 13.38 17.42
CA VAL A 170 15.46 14.48 16.49
C VAL A 170 16.20 15.74 16.93
N LEU A 171 16.09 16.11 18.21
CA LEU A 171 16.76 17.31 18.74
C LEU A 171 18.29 17.20 18.74
N ALA A 172 18.82 16.00 18.96
CA ALA A 172 20.26 15.72 18.89
C ALA A 172 20.79 15.59 17.44
N GLY A 173 19.92 15.64 16.43
CA GLY A 173 20.29 15.49 15.02
C GLY A 173 20.67 14.05 14.61
N SER A 174 20.39 13.06 15.45
CA SER A 174 20.74 11.64 15.22
C SER A 174 19.59 10.78 14.71
N PHE A 175 18.40 11.36 14.50
CA PHE A 175 17.21 10.59 14.14
C PHE A 175 17.32 9.93 12.76
N GLY A 176 17.90 10.57 11.76
CA GLY A 176 18.15 9.95 10.45
C GLY A 176 18.55 10.96 9.39
N ALA A 177 19.23 10.50 8.34
CA ALA A 177 19.91 11.38 7.38
C ALA A 177 19.69 11.04 5.91
N VAL A 178 18.80 10.09 5.59
CA VAL A 178 18.67 9.56 4.20
C VAL A 178 17.30 9.81 3.61
N CYS A 179 16.22 9.50 4.33
CA CYS A 179 14.89 9.41 3.75
C CYS A 179 14.05 10.66 4.02
N LYS A 180 13.29 11.13 3.02
CA LYS A 180 12.11 11.96 3.30
C LYS A 180 10.96 11.08 3.78
N SER A 181 10.10 11.64 4.62
CA SER A 181 8.81 11.01 4.97
C SER A 181 7.91 10.91 3.74
N SER A 182 7.06 9.88 3.70
CA SER A 182 6.01 9.75 2.70
C SER A 182 5.13 10.99 2.60
N LEU A 183 4.89 11.71 3.70
CA LEU A 183 4.12 12.95 3.69
C LEU A 183 4.78 14.06 2.85
N ALA A 184 6.12 14.08 2.76
CA ALA A 184 6.84 15.04 1.92
C ALA A 184 6.67 14.76 0.42
N LEU A 185 6.21 13.56 0.08
CA LEU A 185 6.00 13.07 -1.28
C LEU A 185 4.52 12.72 -1.48
N TYR A 186 3.63 13.46 -0.82
CA TYR A 186 2.17 13.32 -0.94
C TYR A 186 1.68 11.88 -0.72
N GLY A 187 2.27 11.20 0.25
CA GLY A 187 1.94 9.85 0.67
C GLY A 187 2.74 8.74 -0.03
N GLN A 188 3.52 9.03 -1.07
CA GLN A 188 4.38 8.02 -1.70
C GLN A 188 5.65 7.81 -0.87
N ARG A 189 6.16 6.58 -0.79
CA ARG A 189 7.46 6.31 -0.14
C ARG A 189 8.63 6.84 -0.98
N ASP A 190 9.65 7.39 -0.31
CA ASP A 190 10.84 7.93 -0.98
C ASP A 190 11.68 6.81 -1.63
N GLU A 191 11.85 6.86 -2.95
CA GLU A 191 12.61 5.85 -3.69
C GLU A 191 14.07 5.75 -3.23
N ARG A 192 14.68 6.85 -2.79
CA ARG A 192 16.04 6.83 -2.24
C ARG A 192 16.11 5.97 -0.99
N CYS A 193 15.04 6.01 -0.20
CA CYS A 193 14.88 5.21 1.00
C CYS A 193 14.73 3.73 0.71
N ILE A 194 13.94 3.40 -0.31
CA ILE A 194 13.77 2.02 -0.76
C ILE A 194 15.09 1.48 -1.31
N ASN A 195 15.81 2.27 -2.10
CA ASN A 195 17.11 1.89 -2.62
C ASN A 195 18.15 1.65 -1.51
N ASP A 196 18.26 2.58 -0.55
CA ASP A 196 19.15 2.43 0.61
C ASP A 196 18.83 1.15 1.40
N HIS A 197 17.55 0.91 1.68
CA HIS A 197 17.11 -0.29 2.37
C HIS A 197 17.45 -1.58 1.59
N MET A 198 17.28 -1.59 0.26
CA MET A 198 17.64 -2.73 -0.58
C MET A 198 19.14 -3.00 -0.59
N GLN A 199 19.98 -1.96 -0.61
CA GLN A 199 21.43 -2.15 -0.54
C GLN A 199 21.89 -2.74 0.79
N HIS A 200 21.24 -2.37 1.91
CA HIS A 200 21.54 -2.95 3.21
C HIS A 200 21.07 -4.42 3.32
N TRP A 201 20.05 -4.83 2.57
CA TRP A 201 19.44 -6.17 2.63
C TRP A 201 20.02 -7.18 1.63
N GLY A 202 21.23 -6.93 1.12
CA GLY A 202 21.88 -7.83 0.17
C GLY A 202 21.47 -7.62 -1.30
N GLY A 203 20.71 -6.57 -1.60
CA GLY A 203 20.24 -6.22 -2.94
C GLY A 203 18.98 -6.98 -3.38
N THR A 204 18.46 -6.64 -4.57
CA THR A 204 17.22 -7.21 -5.12
C THR A 204 17.21 -8.73 -5.14
N SER A 205 18.31 -9.39 -5.53
CA SER A 205 18.36 -10.85 -5.61
C SER A 205 18.13 -11.55 -4.25
N ALA A 206 18.56 -10.93 -3.15
CA ALA A 206 18.37 -11.48 -1.81
C ALA A 206 16.91 -11.42 -1.35
N ALA A 207 16.13 -10.45 -1.87
CA ALA A 207 14.72 -10.29 -1.53
C ALA A 207 13.78 -11.24 -2.30
N VAL A 208 14.22 -11.78 -3.46
CA VAL A 208 13.38 -12.61 -4.35
C VAL A 208 12.73 -13.79 -3.64
N ALA A 209 13.52 -14.66 -3.00
CA ALA A 209 13.01 -15.87 -2.36
C ALA A 209 12.10 -15.58 -1.16
N PRO A 210 12.48 -14.70 -0.20
CA PRO A 210 11.60 -14.31 0.90
C PRO A 210 10.24 -13.78 0.42
N ARG A 211 10.24 -12.91 -0.59
CA ARG A 211 9.02 -12.26 -1.10
C ARG A 211 8.12 -13.22 -1.84
N LEU A 212 8.69 -14.17 -2.59
CA LEU A 212 7.93 -15.27 -3.18
C LEU A 212 7.25 -16.15 -2.12
N ARG A 213 7.96 -16.48 -1.03
CA ARG A 213 7.39 -17.28 0.07
C ARG A 213 6.26 -16.54 0.78
N GLU A 214 6.45 -15.27 1.11
CA GLU A 214 5.39 -14.42 1.68
C GLU A 214 4.13 -14.40 0.80
N PHE A 215 4.31 -14.20 -0.52
CA PHE A 215 3.22 -14.19 -1.48
C PHE A 215 2.48 -15.54 -1.54
N ILE A 216 3.22 -16.65 -1.51
CA ILE A 216 2.64 -18.01 -1.46
C ILE A 216 1.80 -18.21 -0.19
N ARG A 217 2.28 -17.70 0.95
CA ARG A 217 1.63 -17.89 2.26
C ARG A 217 0.37 -17.06 2.42
N GLY A 218 0.27 -15.91 1.74
CA GLY A 218 -0.87 -15.00 1.84
C GLY A 218 -2.22 -15.73 1.74
N GLU A 219 -3.12 -15.39 2.66
CA GLU A 219 -4.38 -16.11 2.90
C GLU A 219 -5.41 -15.86 1.80
N GLY A 220 -5.40 -14.66 1.23
CA GLY A 220 -6.44 -14.22 0.30
C GLY A 220 -6.39 -14.93 -1.06
N PRO A 221 -7.47 -14.83 -1.84
CA PRO A 221 -8.64 -14.00 -1.58
C PRO A 221 -9.70 -14.71 -0.70
N THR A 222 -10.33 -13.98 0.23
CA THR A 222 -11.41 -14.49 1.09
C THR A 222 -12.78 -13.89 0.72
N ALA A 223 -13.86 -14.60 1.05
CA ALA A 223 -15.22 -14.21 0.64
C ALA A 223 -15.76 -13.00 1.44
N ASP A 224 -15.50 -12.96 2.74
CA ASP A 224 -15.80 -11.85 3.64
C ASP A 224 -15.10 -10.54 3.20
N ALA A 225 -13.85 -10.65 2.77
CA ALA A 225 -13.09 -9.54 2.18
C ALA A 225 -13.77 -9.03 0.90
N LEU A 226 -14.23 -9.93 0.02
CA LEU A 226 -14.92 -9.53 -1.20
C LEU A 226 -16.21 -8.77 -0.92
N GLU A 227 -16.98 -9.22 0.07
CA GLU A 227 -18.19 -8.54 0.51
C GLU A 227 -17.88 -7.15 1.08
N ALA A 228 -16.95 -7.06 2.03
CA ALA A 228 -16.52 -5.81 2.63
C ALA A 228 -15.99 -4.81 1.58
N PHE A 229 -15.23 -5.30 0.60
CA PHE A 229 -14.77 -4.49 -0.53
C PHE A 229 -15.94 -3.94 -1.34
N GLY A 230 -16.90 -4.80 -1.70
CA GLY A 230 -18.09 -4.40 -2.44
C GLY A 230 -18.95 -3.36 -1.71
N VAL A 231 -18.98 -3.40 -0.38
CA VAL A 231 -19.62 -2.38 0.47
C VAL A 231 -18.84 -1.06 0.43
N ALA A 232 -17.52 -1.10 0.60
CA ALA A 232 -16.67 0.09 0.56
C ALA A 232 -16.73 0.79 -0.80
N VAL A 233 -16.69 0.02 -1.90
CA VAL A 233 -16.82 0.56 -3.27
C VAL A 233 -18.19 1.21 -3.48
N ARG A 234 -19.28 0.57 -3.02
CA ARG A 234 -20.63 1.14 -3.09
C ARG A 234 -20.71 2.47 -2.35
N GLN A 235 -20.14 2.52 -1.15
CA GLN A 235 -20.11 3.71 -0.30
C GLN A 235 -19.36 4.88 -0.95
N MET A 236 -18.17 4.63 -1.52
CA MET A 236 -17.42 5.65 -2.27
C MET A 236 -18.24 6.18 -3.46
N CYS A 237 -18.78 5.27 -4.26
CA CYS A 237 -19.58 5.63 -5.42
C CYS A 237 -20.82 6.45 -5.04
N GLY A 238 -21.55 6.06 -3.98
CA GLY A 238 -22.77 6.76 -3.55
C GLY A 238 -22.54 8.23 -3.17
N ASP A 239 -21.29 8.62 -2.90
CA ASP A 239 -20.89 10.01 -2.69
C ASP A 239 -20.55 10.78 -3.98
N GLY A 240 -20.78 10.17 -5.15
CA GLY A 240 -20.40 10.74 -6.45
C GLY A 240 -18.92 10.53 -6.80
N THR A 241 -18.17 9.71 -6.04
CA THR A 241 -16.75 9.46 -6.31
C THR A 241 -16.59 8.58 -7.55
N ARG A 242 -15.73 9.00 -8.49
CA ARG A 242 -15.24 8.14 -9.58
C ARG A 242 -14.33 7.06 -9.02
N VAL A 243 -14.67 5.78 -9.22
CA VAL A 243 -13.89 4.66 -8.69
C VAL A 243 -13.12 3.95 -9.81
N ARG A 244 -11.81 3.84 -9.66
CA ARG A 244 -10.93 3.06 -10.54
C ARG A 244 -10.23 1.99 -9.72
N LEU A 245 -10.68 0.77 -9.86
CA LEU A 245 -10.10 -0.39 -9.22
C LEU A 245 -9.03 -0.99 -10.12
N TYR A 246 -7.97 -1.52 -9.54
CA TYR A 246 -7.00 -2.28 -10.30
C TYR A 246 -6.40 -3.44 -9.51
N ILE A 247 -6.14 -4.55 -10.19
CA ILE A 247 -5.32 -5.62 -9.67
C ILE A 247 -3.86 -5.20 -9.87
N ASN A 248 -3.09 -5.20 -8.79
CA ASN A 248 -1.68 -4.78 -8.78
C ASN A 248 -0.88 -5.54 -9.86
N PRO A 249 0.10 -4.88 -10.52
CA PRO A 249 1.11 -5.49 -11.39
C PRO A 249 1.93 -6.60 -10.71
N THR A 250 1.32 -7.76 -10.54
CA THR A 250 1.92 -8.92 -9.87
C THR A 250 2.95 -9.53 -10.80
N HIS A 251 4.21 -9.64 -10.34
CA HIS A 251 5.26 -10.25 -11.15
C HIS A 251 4.91 -11.69 -11.54
N ALA A 252 5.25 -12.09 -12.77
CA ALA A 252 4.90 -13.39 -13.34
C ALA A 252 5.41 -14.58 -12.49
N SER A 253 6.57 -14.44 -11.85
CA SER A 253 7.10 -15.43 -10.91
C SER A 253 6.20 -15.66 -9.69
N MET A 254 5.60 -14.60 -9.15
CA MET A 254 4.68 -14.69 -8.01
C MET A 254 3.35 -15.33 -8.41
N LEU A 255 2.84 -14.98 -9.59
CA LEU A 255 1.63 -15.59 -10.12
C LEU A 255 1.87 -17.07 -10.43
N ASP A 256 2.99 -17.44 -11.06
CA ASP A 256 3.36 -18.85 -11.27
C ASP A 256 3.45 -19.63 -9.94
N ALA A 257 4.03 -19.01 -8.91
CA ALA A 257 4.10 -19.60 -7.58
C ALA A 257 2.70 -19.90 -7.01
N LEU A 258 1.78 -18.95 -7.13
CA LEU A 258 0.39 -19.10 -6.71
C LEU A 258 -0.31 -20.26 -7.45
N TYR A 259 -0.11 -20.37 -8.76
CA TYR A 259 -0.65 -21.48 -9.56
C TYR A 259 -0.09 -22.85 -9.14
N ARG A 260 1.22 -22.95 -8.89
CA ARG A 260 1.86 -24.21 -8.43
C ARG A 260 1.38 -24.66 -7.06
N ARG A 261 0.87 -23.74 -6.25
CA ARG A 261 0.32 -24.00 -4.91
C ARG A 261 -1.16 -24.34 -4.92
N GLY A 262 -1.74 -24.57 -6.10
CA GLY A 262 -3.16 -24.91 -6.25
C GLY A 262 -4.11 -23.73 -5.97
N LYS A 263 -3.57 -22.51 -5.78
CA LYS A 263 -4.38 -21.31 -5.51
C LYS A 263 -4.90 -20.64 -6.79
N GLY A 264 -4.50 -21.10 -7.98
CA GLY A 264 -4.89 -20.52 -9.27
C GLY A 264 -6.39 -20.40 -9.45
N GLY A 265 -7.15 -21.49 -9.25
CA GLY A 265 -8.61 -21.45 -9.40
C GLY A 265 -9.32 -20.50 -8.44
N ALA A 266 -8.79 -20.29 -7.22
CA ALA A 266 -9.34 -19.30 -6.29
C ALA A 266 -9.09 -17.87 -6.77
N HIS A 267 -7.89 -17.59 -7.29
CA HIS A 267 -7.54 -16.31 -7.90
C HIS A 267 -8.42 -15.98 -9.12
N GLU A 268 -8.65 -16.96 -10.01
CA GLU A 268 -9.48 -16.77 -11.20
C GLU A 268 -10.95 -16.49 -10.87
N ARG A 269 -11.52 -17.23 -9.91
CA ARG A 269 -12.88 -16.97 -9.40
C ARG A 269 -12.98 -15.58 -8.76
N TRP A 270 -11.94 -15.15 -8.06
CA TRP A 270 -11.86 -13.80 -7.49
C TRP A 270 -11.83 -12.71 -8.56
N GLN A 271 -11.01 -12.85 -9.62
CA GLN A 271 -11.02 -11.92 -10.77
C GLN A 271 -12.42 -11.81 -11.39
N GLN A 272 -13.09 -12.94 -11.63
CA GLN A 272 -14.46 -12.95 -12.13
C GLN A 272 -15.44 -12.26 -11.19
N ALA A 273 -15.31 -12.48 -9.88
CA ALA A 273 -16.21 -11.89 -8.89
C ALA A 273 -16.02 -10.37 -8.79
N LEU A 274 -14.77 -9.89 -8.87
CA LEU A 274 -14.47 -8.46 -8.97
C LEU A 274 -15.06 -7.85 -10.25
N ALA A 275 -14.92 -8.51 -11.39
CA ALA A 275 -15.50 -8.03 -12.66
C ALA A 275 -17.04 -7.93 -12.59
N ARG A 276 -17.70 -8.93 -12.00
CA ARG A 276 -19.16 -8.89 -11.75
C ARG A 276 -19.53 -7.76 -10.80
N MET A 277 -18.82 -7.61 -9.68
CA MET A 277 -19.08 -6.55 -8.70
C MET A 277 -18.94 -5.15 -9.33
N ALA A 278 -17.88 -4.90 -10.10
CA ALA A 278 -17.70 -3.64 -10.81
C ALA A 278 -18.82 -3.39 -11.83
N GLN A 279 -19.22 -4.41 -12.59
CA GLN A 279 -20.32 -4.30 -13.56
C GLN A 279 -21.68 -4.04 -12.89
N THR A 280 -21.96 -4.68 -11.75
CA THR A 280 -23.17 -4.41 -10.95
C THR A 280 -23.20 -2.96 -10.51
N ARG A 281 -22.09 -2.43 -9.96
CA ARG A 281 -22.00 -1.02 -9.56
C ARG A 281 -22.22 -0.07 -10.73
N ARG A 282 -21.67 -0.36 -11.92
CA ARG A 282 -21.94 0.45 -13.12
C ARG A 282 -23.43 0.48 -13.49
N ARG A 283 -24.11 -0.66 -13.42
CA ARG A 283 -25.56 -0.75 -13.70
C ARG A 283 -26.40 0.02 -12.68
N GLU A 284 -25.92 0.13 -11.45
CA GLU A 284 -26.50 0.96 -10.38
C GLU A 284 -26.17 2.46 -10.53
N GLY A 285 -25.50 2.87 -11.61
CA GLY A 285 -25.18 4.28 -11.89
C GLY A 285 -23.79 4.73 -11.43
N CYS A 286 -22.95 3.84 -10.89
CA CYS A 286 -21.58 4.20 -10.49
C CYS A 286 -20.62 4.38 -11.66
N ASP A 287 -19.78 5.41 -11.61
CA ASP A 287 -18.57 5.50 -12.43
C ASP A 287 -17.44 4.63 -11.85
N THR A 288 -17.65 3.30 -11.87
CA THR A 288 -16.70 2.30 -11.37
C THR A 288 -16.07 1.52 -12.51
N ARG A 289 -14.74 1.43 -12.60
CA ARG A 289 -14.04 0.55 -13.57
C ARG A 289 -13.02 -0.34 -12.87
N LEU A 290 -12.73 -1.51 -13.45
CA LEU A 290 -11.74 -2.47 -12.93
C LEU A 290 -10.74 -2.82 -14.02
N PHE A 291 -9.46 -2.77 -13.69
CA PHE A 291 -8.36 -3.15 -14.58
C PHE A 291 -7.51 -4.24 -13.95
N ASP A 292 -6.94 -5.11 -14.78
CA ASP A 292 -5.98 -6.12 -14.36
C ASP A 292 -4.62 -5.85 -14.97
N PHE A 293 -3.65 -5.49 -14.13
CA PHE A 293 -2.25 -5.30 -14.52
C PHE A 293 -1.39 -6.50 -14.15
N SER A 294 -1.97 -7.55 -13.55
CA SER A 294 -1.29 -8.80 -13.31
C SER A 294 -1.19 -9.63 -14.60
N GLY A 295 -0.92 -10.94 -14.46
CA GLY A 295 -0.78 -11.84 -15.58
C GLY A 295 0.64 -11.85 -16.15
N PHE A 296 0.75 -12.27 -17.42
CA PHE A 296 2.01 -12.57 -18.09
C PHE A 296 2.15 -11.67 -19.32
N ASN A 297 2.73 -10.50 -19.12
CA ASN A 297 2.89 -9.44 -20.12
C ASN A 297 4.32 -8.88 -20.11
N SER A 298 4.64 -8.00 -21.06
CA SER A 298 5.95 -7.39 -21.26
C SER A 298 6.57 -6.73 -20.02
N ILE A 299 5.76 -6.26 -19.06
CA ILE A 299 6.21 -5.65 -17.81
C ILE A 299 6.41 -6.71 -16.72
N THR A 300 5.42 -7.60 -16.52
CA THR A 300 5.41 -8.54 -15.39
C THR A 300 6.33 -9.75 -15.59
N THR A 301 6.80 -10.00 -16.82
CA THR A 301 7.75 -11.09 -17.13
C THR A 301 9.20 -10.62 -17.16
N GLU A 302 9.53 -9.49 -16.54
CA GLU A 302 10.91 -9.08 -16.36
C GLU A 302 11.74 -10.22 -15.71
N PRO A 303 12.98 -10.50 -16.17
CA PRO A 303 13.81 -11.51 -15.51
C PRO A 303 14.14 -11.14 -14.05
N LEU A 304 14.10 -12.12 -13.15
CA LEU A 304 14.48 -11.89 -11.75
C LEU A 304 15.99 -11.59 -11.63
N ALA A 305 16.34 -10.67 -10.73
CA ALA A 305 17.73 -10.40 -10.38
C ALA A 305 18.42 -11.65 -9.83
N ARG A 306 19.64 -11.93 -10.32
CA ARG A 306 20.37 -13.18 -10.01
C ARG A 306 21.48 -13.02 -8.99
N SER A 307 22.04 -11.82 -8.89
CA SER A 307 23.12 -11.53 -7.96
C SER A 307 23.10 -10.06 -7.60
N ARG A 308 23.73 -9.72 -6.48
CA ARG A 308 23.88 -8.34 -6.02
C ARG A 308 24.64 -7.47 -7.02
N ALA A 309 25.65 -8.04 -7.68
CA ALA A 309 26.49 -7.34 -8.67
C ALA A 309 25.90 -7.34 -10.09
N GLY A 310 24.75 -8.02 -10.30
CA GLY A 310 24.09 -8.11 -11.60
C GLY A 310 23.24 -6.88 -11.93
N PRO A 311 22.67 -6.82 -13.14
CA PRO A 311 21.74 -5.77 -13.53
C PRO A 311 20.53 -5.78 -12.59
N GLN A 312 20.13 -4.57 -12.18
CA GLN A 312 18.93 -4.36 -11.38
C GLN A 312 17.68 -4.50 -12.25
N MET A 313 16.57 -4.89 -11.63
CA MET A 313 15.25 -4.90 -12.27
C MET A 313 14.78 -3.46 -12.53
N VAL A 314 14.30 -3.22 -13.76
CA VAL A 314 13.82 -1.95 -14.32
C VAL A 314 12.39 -1.64 -13.89
N HIS A 315 11.53 -2.66 -13.80
CA HIS A 315 10.10 -2.48 -13.48
C HIS A 315 9.79 -2.76 -12.01
N TYR A 316 10.66 -3.51 -11.33
CA TYR A 316 10.46 -3.96 -9.97
C TYR A 316 11.65 -3.62 -9.07
N TRP A 317 11.39 -3.31 -7.80
CA TRP A 317 12.44 -3.27 -6.78
C TRP A 317 12.89 -4.68 -6.41
N GLU A 318 11.91 -5.56 -6.33
CA GLU A 318 11.95 -7.01 -6.16
C GLU A 318 10.56 -7.53 -6.61
N PRO A 319 10.30 -8.84 -6.78
CA PRO A 319 9.09 -9.32 -7.44
C PRO A 319 7.74 -8.90 -6.81
N SER A 320 7.68 -8.43 -5.57
CA SER A 320 6.44 -7.96 -4.92
C SER A 320 6.11 -6.48 -5.21
N HIS A 321 7.13 -5.63 -5.32
CA HIS A 321 7.03 -4.17 -5.35
C HIS A 321 7.48 -3.61 -6.69
N TYR A 322 6.51 -3.16 -7.50
CA TYR A 322 6.79 -2.45 -8.74
C TYR A 322 7.28 -1.01 -8.48
N ARG A 323 8.04 -0.46 -9.41
CA ARG A 323 8.66 0.87 -9.35
C ARG A 323 7.70 1.96 -9.86
N ALA A 324 8.04 3.23 -9.63
CA ALA A 324 7.18 4.34 -10.02
C ALA A 324 6.99 4.49 -11.54
N ASN A 325 7.90 3.98 -12.36
CA ASN A 325 7.70 3.90 -13.82
C ASN A 325 6.49 3.01 -14.17
N VAL A 326 6.34 1.85 -13.53
CA VAL A 326 5.17 0.98 -13.71
C VAL A 326 3.92 1.64 -13.16
N GLY A 327 4.00 2.35 -12.03
CA GLY A 327 2.88 3.13 -11.51
C GLY A 327 2.38 4.22 -12.46
N ARG A 328 3.29 4.92 -13.15
CA ARG A 328 2.94 5.87 -14.23
C ARG A 328 2.19 5.17 -15.37
N MET A 329 2.67 4.00 -15.81
CA MET A 329 2.00 3.19 -16.84
C MET A 329 0.59 2.75 -16.40
N VAL A 330 0.41 2.36 -15.12
CA VAL A 330 -0.90 2.02 -14.56
C VAL A 330 -1.86 3.21 -14.67
N ILE A 331 -1.46 4.40 -14.22
CA ILE A 331 -2.29 5.60 -14.32
C ILE A 331 -2.59 5.96 -15.78
N ALA A 332 -1.58 5.92 -16.66
CA ALA A 332 -1.75 6.23 -18.07
C ALA A 332 -2.72 5.25 -18.77
N ARG A 333 -2.72 3.96 -18.43
CA ARG A 333 -3.68 2.98 -18.96
C ARG A 333 -5.10 3.22 -18.44
N ILE A 334 -5.27 3.63 -17.18
CA ILE A 334 -6.59 3.84 -16.57
C ILE A 334 -7.25 5.12 -17.08
N PHE A 335 -6.49 6.22 -17.20
CA PHE A 335 -7.02 7.56 -17.46
C PHE A 335 -6.67 8.12 -18.85
N GLY A 336 -5.75 7.47 -19.59
CA GLY A 336 -5.15 8.04 -20.79
C GLY A 336 -4.10 9.11 -20.48
N GLY A 337 -3.49 9.67 -21.53
CA GLY A 337 -2.55 10.79 -21.43
C GLY A 337 -1.33 10.65 -22.35
N ALA A 338 -0.78 11.78 -22.79
CA ALA A 338 0.50 11.84 -23.50
C ALA A 338 1.64 11.89 -22.47
N GLY A 339 2.62 10.97 -22.57
CA GLY A 339 3.87 11.05 -21.79
C GLY A 339 4.40 9.71 -21.25
N ASP A 340 3.54 8.75 -20.94
CA ASP A 340 3.92 7.45 -20.36
C ASP A 340 3.08 6.31 -20.97
N ALA A 341 3.31 5.99 -22.25
CA ALA A 341 2.53 4.97 -22.94
C ALA A 341 2.78 3.58 -22.34
N ALA A 342 1.77 3.01 -21.68
CA ALA A 342 1.77 1.62 -21.24
C ALA A 342 1.79 0.68 -22.47
N PRO A 343 2.68 -0.33 -22.53
CA PRO A 343 2.68 -1.34 -23.59
C PRO A 343 1.29 -1.93 -23.82
N ALA A 344 0.92 -2.24 -25.06
CA ALA A 344 -0.45 -2.64 -25.41
C ALA A 344 -0.97 -3.82 -24.55
N ASP A 345 -0.10 -4.77 -24.24
CA ASP A 345 -0.37 -5.97 -23.44
C ASP A 345 -0.38 -5.74 -21.92
N PHE A 346 -0.05 -4.53 -21.44
CA PHE A 346 -0.02 -4.18 -20.02
C PHE A 346 -1.28 -3.45 -19.56
N GLY A 347 -2.14 -4.15 -18.82
CA GLY A 347 -3.35 -3.59 -18.21
C GLY A 347 -4.60 -3.80 -19.06
N VAL A 348 -5.49 -4.68 -18.63
CA VAL A 348 -6.74 -4.99 -19.35
C VAL A 348 -7.94 -4.61 -18.50
N GLU A 349 -8.89 -3.86 -19.04
CA GLU A 349 -10.13 -3.58 -18.31
C GLU A 349 -10.97 -4.86 -18.22
N LEU A 350 -11.28 -5.32 -17.01
CA LEU A 350 -12.09 -6.52 -16.82
C LEU A 350 -13.58 -6.22 -16.93
N ARG A 351 -14.27 -7.00 -17.75
CA ARG A 351 -15.74 -7.04 -17.86
C ARG A 351 -16.23 -8.49 -17.90
N PRO A 352 -17.43 -8.81 -17.37
CA PRO A 352 -17.93 -10.19 -17.31
C PRO A 352 -17.85 -10.95 -18.64
N GLU A 353 -18.19 -10.30 -19.75
CA GLU A 353 -18.23 -10.87 -21.09
C GLU A 353 -16.86 -11.32 -21.62
N MET A 354 -15.77 -10.72 -21.15
CA MET A 354 -14.42 -11.04 -21.62
C MET A 354 -13.66 -11.98 -20.69
N MET A 355 -14.22 -12.31 -19.52
CA MET A 355 -13.51 -13.09 -18.51
C MET A 355 -13.08 -14.47 -19.01
N LYS A 356 -13.87 -15.13 -19.85
CA LYS A 356 -13.50 -16.44 -20.42
C LYS A 356 -12.20 -16.33 -21.24
N ALA A 357 -12.10 -15.34 -22.12
CA ALA A 357 -10.91 -15.11 -22.94
C ALA A 357 -9.72 -14.65 -22.09
N HIS A 358 -9.95 -13.75 -21.12
CA HIS A 358 -8.92 -13.27 -20.19
C HIS A 358 -8.24 -14.42 -19.43
N LEU A 359 -9.06 -15.32 -18.85
CA LEU A 359 -8.54 -16.45 -18.08
C LEU A 359 -7.83 -17.50 -18.96
N ALA A 360 -8.34 -17.76 -20.17
CA ALA A 360 -7.65 -18.61 -21.14
C ALA A 360 -6.26 -18.05 -21.49
N ASN A 361 -6.19 -16.75 -21.81
CA ASN A 361 -4.92 -16.05 -22.09
C ASN A 361 -3.95 -16.11 -20.89
N GLN A 362 -4.47 -16.02 -19.67
CA GLN A 362 -3.67 -16.14 -18.45
C GLN A 362 -3.05 -17.53 -18.29
N LEU A 363 -3.82 -18.60 -18.53
CA LEU A 363 -3.32 -19.98 -18.49
C LEU A 363 -2.27 -20.26 -19.58
N GLU A 364 -2.50 -19.78 -20.80
CA GLU A 364 -1.49 -19.82 -21.87
C GLU A 364 -0.23 -19.03 -21.49
N GLY A 365 -0.41 -17.88 -20.83
CA GLY A 365 0.65 -17.06 -20.27
C GLY A 365 1.52 -17.81 -19.27
N VAL A 366 0.92 -18.58 -18.35
CA VAL A 366 1.65 -19.45 -17.42
C VAL A 366 2.55 -20.43 -18.20
N ALA A 367 1.98 -21.12 -19.20
CA ALA A 367 2.72 -22.10 -19.99
C ALA A 367 3.87 -21.46 -20.78
N ARG A 368 3.62 -20.29 -21.39
CA ARG A 368 4.63 -19.52 -22.13
C ARG A 368 5.75 -19.03 -21.22
N TYR A 369 5.42 -18.43 -20.08
CA TYR A 369 6.39 -17.95 -19.09
C TYR A 369 7.29 -19.08 -18.60
N ARG A 370 6.73 -20.24 -18.26
CA ARG A 370 7.52 -21.40 -17.81
C ARG A 370 8.53 -21.89 -18.84
N ARG A 371 8.23 -21.75 -20.14
CA ARG A 371 9.16 -22.09 -21.23
C ARG A 371 10.21 -21.02 -21.45
N GLN A 372 9.79 -19.76 -21.56
CA GLN A 372 10.68 -18.63 -21.92
C GLN A 372 11.57 -18.18 -20.75
N HIS A 373 11.10 -18.35 -19.51
CA HIS A 373 11.81 -17.98 -18.29
C HIS A 373 12.14 -19.23 -17.45
N ALA A 374 12.65 -20.29 -18.10
CA ALA A 374 12.85 -21.59 -17.48
C ALA A 374 13.63 -21.54 -16.15
N ARG A 375 14.63 -20.67 -16.04
CA ARG A 375 15.40 -20.47 -14.79
C ARG A 375 14.59 -19.85 -13.66
N ASP A 376 13.71 -18.89 -13.95
CA ASP A 376 12.82 -18.31 -12.93
C ASP A 376 11.71 -19.30 -12.54
N ALA A 377 11.15 -19.98 -13.53
CA ALA A 377 10.15 -21.01 -13.33
C ALA A 377 10.67 -22.17 -12.48
N GLU A 378 11.95 -22.55 -12.64
CA GLU A 378 12.58 -23.59 -11.83
C GLU A 378 12.80 -23.15 -10.39
N LEU A 379 13.30 -21.93 -10.16
CA LEU A 379 13.38 -21.35 -8.81
C LEU A 379 12.01 -21.35 -8.11
N VAL A 380 10.98 -20.88 -8.82
CA VAL A 380 9.61 -20.86 -8.31
C VAL A 380 9.10 -22.27 -8.00
N ARG A 381 9.40 -23.27 -8.85
CA ARG A 381 9.04 -24.67 -8.62
C ARG A 381 9.67 -25.21 -7.34
N LEU A 382 10.95 -24.96 -7.11
CA LEU A 382 11.69 -25.40 -5.92
C LEU A 382 11.10 -24.79 -4.65
N LEU A 383 10.92 -23.47 -4.62
CA LEU A 383 10.35 -22.76 -3.47
C LEU A 383 8.91 -23.22 -3.17
N ALA A 384 8.08 -23.40 -4.21
CA ALA A 384 6.72 -23.89 -4.03
C ALA A 384 6.66 -25.32 -3.47
N ALA A 385 7.63 -26.18 -3.83
CA ALA A 385 7.74 -27.53 -3.29
C ALA A 385 8.23 -27.54 -1.83
N GLU A 386 9.20 -26.69 -1.49
CA GLU A 386 9.67 -26.50 -0.11
C GLU A 386 8.53 -26.09 0.82
N GLU A 387 7.75 -25.08 0.43
CA GLU A 387 6.57 -24.63 1.19
C GLU A 387 5.46 -25.70 1.26
N ALA A 388 5.47 -26.73 0.39
CA ALA A 388 4.52 -27.84 0.47
C ALA A 388 4.92 -28.78 1.58
N ARG A 389 6.22 -29.11 1.60
CA ARG A 389 6.82 -29.99 2.58
C ARG A 389 6.78 -29.37 3.98
N ALA A 390 7.06 -28.07 4.12
CA ALA A 390 6.95 -27.35 5.39
C ALA A 390 5.53 -27.44 5.97
N LYS A 391 4.52 -27.07 5.17
CA LYS A 391 3.11 -27.17 5.57
C LYS A 391 2.70 -28.59 5.96
N ALA A 392 3.13 -29.61 5.20
CA ALA A 392 2.85 -31.01 5.51
C ALA A 392 3.49 -31.50 6.82
N ARG A 393 4.55 -30.84 7.28
CA ARG A 393 5.24 -31.11 8.55
C ARG A 393 4.68 -30.30 9.73
N GLY A 394 3.67 -29.46 9.50
CA GLY A 394 3.15 -28.55 10.53
C GLY A 394 4.09 -27.41 10.91
N ILE A 395 5.04 -27.06 10.02
CA ILE A 395 6.00 -25.95 10.17
C ILE A 395 5.54 -24.73 9.40
#